data_AF-A0A431KXY7-F1
#
_entry.id   AF-A0A431KXY7-F1
#
_cell.length_a   1.000
_cell.length_b   1.000
_cell.length_c   1.000
_cell.angle_alpha   90.00
_cell.angle_beta   90.00
_cell.angle_gamma   90.00
#
_symmetry.space_group_name_H-M   'P 1'
#
loop_
_entity.id
_entity.type
_entity.pdbx_description
1 polymer ?
#
loop_
_entity_poly.entity_id
_entity_poly.type
_entity_poly.pdbx_seq_one_letter_code
_entity_poly.pdbx_strand_id
1 'polypeptide(L)'
;MRDQETQATHPMYVLPENVYEEWAGCEGLTFQPNQRQQIVIEAVRTALGEGLYYTSQVHERCVELLRPSVEDLEVQKTKVEGGAVGMDFYYARGYIAAQNAFAAEREALGLLRPQVGMQLGTLMFNDFKRTTGVRIIEVMPDVLTLRLQGTRGSQTVQFTCGAVAVKSAMDRAAERDLRKGGFADYVSALSSPKARPAAPAVAVEGQFSLI
;
A
#
# COMPACT_ATOMS: atom_id res chain seq x y z
N MET A 1 27.42 26.88 32.80
CA MET A 1 28.31 26.01 32.00
C MET A 1 27.55 25.69 30.74
N ARG A 2 28.21 25.87 29.58
CA ARG A 2 27.62 26.01 28.25
C ARG A 2 26.96 24.72 27.77
N ASP A 3 25.79 24.89 27.16
CA ASP A 3 25.13 23.93 26.29
C ASP A 3 26.10 23.49 25.18
N GLN A 4 26.40 22.19 25.11
CA GLN A 4 27.00 21.60 23.92
C GLN A 4 25.86 21.22 22.98
N GLU A 5 25.50 22.18 22.13
CA GLU A 5 24.70 21.94 20.95
C GLU A 5 25.49 20.99 20.04
N THR A 6 25.07 19.72 20.03
CA THR A 6 25.63 18.70 19.15
C THR A 6 25.23 19.09 17.74
N GLN A 7 26.08 19.83 17.04
CA GLN A 7 25.96 20.02 15.59
C GLN A 7 26.12 18.65 14.95
N ALA A 8 24.98 18.01 14.64
CA ALA A 8 24.96 16.84 13.79
C ALA A 8 25.52 17.23 12.43
N THR A 9 26.74 16.78 12.12
CA THR A 9 27.33 16.90 10.79
C THR A 9 26.45 16.08 9.84
N HIS A 10 25.49 16.74 9.17
CA HIS A 10 24.71 16.08 8.14
C HIS A 10 25.68 15.60 7.05
N PRO A 11 25.67 14.31 6.68
CA PRO A 11 26.53 13.81 5.62
C PRO A 11 26.27 14.60 4.32
N MET A 12 27.35 15.08 3.72
CA MET A 12 27.31 15.93 2.53
C MET A 12 26.71 15.17 1.35
N TYR A 13 25.73 15.78 0.68
CA TYR A 13 25.16 15.24 -0.55
C TYR A 13 26.22 15.18 -1.67
N VAL A 14 26.20 14.09 -2.44
CA VAL A 14 26.99 13.93 -3.65
C VAL A 14 26.08 13.34 -4.72
N LEU A 15 26.08 13.93 -5.92
CA LEU A 15 25.34 13.41 -7.06
C LEU A 15 26.04 12.13 -7.57
N PRO A 16 25.31 11.01 -7.80
CA PRO A 16 25.89 9.81 -8.37
C PRO A 16 26.24 10.02 -9.85
N GLU A 17 27.18 9.22 -10.37
CA GLU A 17 27.53 9.24 -11.79
C GLU A 17 26.32 8.96 -12.69
N ASN A 18 25.44 8.04 -12.27
CA ASN A 18 24.21 7.71 -12.96
C ASN A 18 23.03 7.57 -11.98
N VAL A 19 22.24 8.64 -11.87
CA VAL A 19 21.03 8.69 -11.03
C VAL A 19 20.03 7.61 -11.41
N TYR A 20 19.81 7.38 -12.71
CA TYR A 20 18.81 6.41 -13.17
C TYR A 20 19.14 4.98 -12.75
N GLU A 21 20.39 4.57 -12.92
CA GLU A 21 20.83 3.22 -12.55
C GLU A 21 20.79 3.00 -11.04
N GLU A 22 21.18 4.02 -10.26
CA GLU A 22 21.20 3.90 -8.81
C GLU A 22 19.79 3.74 -8.21
N TRP A 23 18.79 4.42 -8.79
CA TRP A 23 17.40 4.34 -8.36
C TRP A 23 16.57 3.28 -9.10
N ALA A 24 17.22 2.43 -9.89
CA ALA A 24 16.53 1.40 -10.65
C ALA A 24 15.70 0.50 -9.72
N GLY A 25 14.39 0.43 -9.98
CA GLY A 25 13.47 -0.37 -9.17
C GLY A 25 13.18 0.20 -7.78
N CYS A 26 13.40 1.49 -7.55
CA CYS A 26 13.16 2.12 -6.25
C CYS A 26 11.75 1.98 -5.70
N GLU A 27 10.74 1.84 -6.55
CA GLU A 27 9.36 1.60 -6.11
C GLU A 27 9.07 0.13 -5.77
N GLY A 28 10.06 -0.75 -5.87
CA GLY A 28 9.93 -2.18 -5.58
C GLY A 28 10.01 -2.52 -4.09
N LEU A 29 9.28 -3.56 -3.68
CA LEU A 29 9.20 -4.00 -2.28
C LEU A 29 10.55 -4.39 -1.65
N THR A 30 11.49 -4.87 -2.47
CA THR A 30 12.81 -5.35 -2.05
C THR A 30 13.91 -4.30 -2.22
N PHE A 31 13.57 -3.08 -2.64
CA PHE A 31 14.56 -2.02 -2.80
C PHE A 31 15.12 -1.61 -1.44
N GLN A 32 16.45 -1.60 -1.33
CA GLN A 32 17.16 -1.18 -0.12
C GLN A 32 17.97 0.07 -0.44
N PRO A 33 17.53 1.26 0.01
CA PRO A 33 18.27 2.48 -0.28
C PRO A 33 19.62 2.46 0.43
N ASN A 34 20.67 2.78 -0.31
CA ASN A 34 22.02 2.93 0.23
C ASN A 34 22.13 4.22 1.08
N GLN A 35 23.27 4.42 1.75
CA GLN A 35 23.46 5.57 2.65
C GLN A 35 23.23 6.93 1.97
N ARG A 36 23.64 7.09 0.70
CA ARG A 36 23.46 8.33 -0.06
C ARG A 36 21.98 8.57 -0.38
N GLN A 37 21.28 7.53 -0.83
CA GLN A 37 19.85 7.59 -1.10
C GLN A 37 19.03 7.89 0.16
N GLN A 38 19.43 7.36 1.32
CA GLN A 38 18.78 7.68 2.60
C GLN A 38 18.83 9.17 2.93
N ILE A 39 19.94 9.86 2.62
CA ILE A 39 20.08 11.31 2.83
C ILE A 39 19.06 12.06 1.97
N VAL A 40 18.92 11.66 0.70
CA VAL A 40 17.95 12.27 -0.23
C VAL A 40 16.52 11.98 0.21
N ILE A 41 16.21 10.73 0.60
CA ILE A 41 14.90 10.32 1.11
C ILE A 41 14.50 11.16 2.33
N GLU A 42 15.43 11.40 3.25
CA GLU A 42 15.14 12.18 4.46
C GLU A 42 14.89 13.66 4.14
N ALA A 43 15.63 14.24 3.20
CA ALA A 43 15.37 15.60 2.74
C ALA A 43 13.98 15.74 2.09
N VAL A 44 13.63 14.80 1.19
CA VAL A 44 12.30 14.79 0.56
C VAL A 44 11.20 14.55 1.60
N ARG A 45 11.41 13.66 2.57
CA ARG A 45 10.48 13.43 3.67
C ARG A 45 10.26 14.68 4.52
N THR A 46 11.34 15.41 4.81
CA THR A 46 11.28 16.68 5.54
C THR A 46 10.44 17.70 4.77
N ALA A 47 10.72 17.90 3.47
CA ALA A 47 9.96 18.81 2.62
C ALA A 47 8.46 18.44 2.54
N LEU A 48 8.13 17.15 2.39
CA LEU A 48 6.75 16.67 2.40
C LEU A 48 6.08 16.85 3.77
N GLY A 49 6.83 16.65 4.87
CA GLY A 49 6.37 16.85 6.24
C GLY A 49 6.06 18.31 6.58
N GLU A 50 6.73 19.25 5.91
CA GLU A 50 6.44 20.69 5.96
C GLU A 50 5.20 21.09 5.15
N GLY A 51 4.53 20.13 4.49
CA GLY A 51 3.32 20.38 3.70
C GLY A 51 3.59 20.90 2.29
N LEU A 52 4.81 20.74 1.76
CA LEU A 52 5.14 21.08 0.39
C LEU A 52 4.69 19.96 -0.55
N TYR A 53 3.91 20.29 -1.58
CA TYR A 53 3.35 19.29 -2.52
C TYR A 53 3.83 19.48 -3.95
N TYR A 54 4.11 20.72 -4.36
CA TYR A 54 4.54 21.07 -5.70
C TYR A 54 6.01 20.70 -5.91
N THR A 55 6.32 20.16 -7.09
CA THR A 55 7.66 19.69 -7.45
C THR A 55 8.73 20.77 -7.26
N SER A 56 8.45 22.01 -7.67
CA SER A 56 9.38 23.13 -7.50
C SER A 56 9.68 23.44 -6.04
N GLN A 57 8.65 23.48 -5.18
CA GLN A 57 8.81 23.75 -3.75
C GLN A 57 9.59 22.65 -3.04
N VAL A 58 9.28 21.38 -3.34
CA VAL A 58 10.02 20.24 -2.78
C VAL A 58 11.46 20.28 -3.25
N HIS A 59 11.70 20.60 -4.52
CA HIS A 59 13.04 20.72 -5.08
C HIS A 59 13.84 21.84 -4.39
N GLU A 60 13.30 23.06 -4.34
CA GLU A 60 13.92 24.20 -3.66
C GLU A 60 14.29 23.84 -2.22
N ARG A 61 13.35 23.24 -1.48
CA ARG A 61 13.59 22.83 -0.10
C ARG A 61 14.66 21.76 0.03
N CYS A 62 14.68 20.77 -0.86
CA CYS A 62 15.73 19.74 -0.85
C CYS A 62 17.10 20.32 -1.19
N VAL A 63 17.20 21.28 -2.10
CA VAL A 63 18.46 22.00 -2.39
C VAL A 63 18.95 22.77 -1.16
N GLU A 64 18.06 23.44 -0.42
CA GLU A 64 18.44 24.12 0.84
C GLU A 64 18.99 23.17 1.90
N LEU A 65 18.33 22.01 2.06
CA LEU A 65 18.69 21.01 3.06
C LEU A 65 20.00 20.29 2.72
N LEU A 66 20.16 19.91 1.44
CA LEU A 66 21.27 19.06 0.99
C LEU A 66 22.49 19.85 0.52
N ARG A 67 22.28 21.11 0.10
CA ARG A 67 23.32 22.01 -0.42
C ARG A 67 24.22 21.34 -1.48
N PRO A 68 23.65 20.82 -2.58
CA PRO A 68 24.43 20.28 -3.69
C PRO A 68 25.41 21.32 -4.25
N SER A 69 26.50 20.86 -4.85
CA SER A 69 27.46 21.76 -5.50
C SER A 69 26.82 22.48 -6.69
N VAL A 70 27.39 23.62 -7.10
CA VAL A 70 26.92 24.36 -8.29
C VAL A 70 27.09 23.49 -9.53
N GLU A 71 28.17 22.71 -9.58
CA GLU A 71 28.45 21.75 -10.63
C GLU A 71 27.35 20.70 -10.73
N ASP A 72 26.94 20.09 -9.60
CA ASP A 72 25.87 19.08 -9.55
C ASP A 72 24.52 19.65 -10.03
N LEU A 73 24.21 20.90 -9.66
CA LEU A 73 22.97 21.58 -10.05
C LEU A 73 22.89 21.86 -11.55
N GLU A 74 24.02 21.95 -12.25
CA GLU A 74 24.07 22.17 -13.70
C GLU A 74 24.05 20.87 -14.51
N VAL A 75 24.29 19.71 -13.87
CA VAL A 75 24.27 18.41 -14.55
C VAL A 75 22.89 18.13 -15.15
N GLN A 76 22.85 18.00 -16.49
CA GLN A 76 21.66 17.65 -17.27
C GLN A 76 20.47 18.62 -17.14
N LYS A 77 20.68 19.84 -16.64
CA LYS A 77 19.63 20.85 -16.41
C LYS A 77 18.86 21.27 -17.66
N THR A 78 19.46 21.13 -18.85
CA THR A 78 18.82 21.43 -20.14
C THR A 78 17.97 20.28 -20.70
N LYS A 79 18.06 19.07 -20.12
CA LYS A 79 17.36 17.87 -20.60
C LYS A 79 16.11 17.57 -19.79
N VAL A 80 16.14 17.83 -18.48
CA VAL A 80 15.07 17.51 -17.54
C VAL A 80 14.90 18.62 -16.52
N GLU A 81 13.67 18.84 -16.06
CA GLU A 81 13.36 19.83 -15.02
C GLU A 81 14.09 19.48 -13.71
N GLY A 82 14.88 20.42 -13.18
CA GLY A 82 15.73 20.20 -12.00
C GLY A 82 17.03 19.44 -12.26
N GLY A 83 17.33 19.06 -13.51
CA GLY A 83 18.55 18.33 -13.85
C GLY A 83 18.66 16.96 -13.16
N ALA A 84 19.89 16.44 -13.06
CA ALA A 84 20.13 15.15 -12.42
C ALA A 84 19.80 15.15 -10.92
N VAL A 85 20.05 16.27 -10.22
CA VAL A 85 19.66 16.46 -8.81
C VAL A 85 18.13 16.39 -8.66
N GLY A 86 17.37 17.01 -9.55
CA GLY A 86 15.91 16.93 -9.55
C GLY A 86 15.39 15.52 -9.78
N MET A 87 16.05 14.74 -10.65
CA MET A 87 15.72 13.33 -10.85
C MET A 87 15.97 12.49 -9.59
N ASP A 88 17.02 12.80 -8.83
CA ASP A 88 17.32 12.15 -7.55
C ASP A 88 16.17 12.36 -6.54
N PHE A 89 15.65 13.59 -6.46
CA PHE A 89 14.50 13.92 -5.60
C PHE A 89 13.21 13.27 -6.10
N TYR A 90 13.02 13.22 -7.42
CA TYR A 90 11.89 12.57 -8.05
C TYR A 90 11.82 11.08 -7.67
N TYR A 91 12.92 10.35 -7.80
CA TYR A 91 12.96 8.92 -7.44
C TYR A 91 12.80 8.69 -5.94
N ALA A 92 13.41 9.52 -5.10
CA ALA A 92 13.20 9.46 -3.65
C ALA A 92 11.72 9.66 -3.27
N ARG A 93 11.01 10.57 -3.96
CA ARG A 93 9.56 10.75 -3.78
C ARG A 93 8.76 9.52 -4.21
N GLY A 94 9.12 8.90 -5.35
CA GLY A 94 8.53 7.64 -5.81
C GLY A 94 8.70 6.51 -4.78
N TYR A 95 9.92 6.33 -4.26
CA TYR A 95 10.21 5.39 -3.19
C TYR A 95 9.32 5.61 -1.95
N ILE A 96 9.21 6.85 -1.46
CA ILE A 96 8.38 7.17 -0.29
C ILE A 96 6.90 6.82 -0.55
N ALA A 97 6.38 7.18 -1.73
CA ALA A 97 5.01 6.87 -2.11
C ALA A 97 4.76 5.35 -2.16
N ALA A 98 5.69 4.59 -2.74
CA ALA A 98 5.62 3.13 -2.80
C ALA A 98 5.63 2.50 -1.41
N GLN A 99 6.54 2.94 -0.52
CA GLN A 99 6.61 2.45 0.86
C GLN A 99 5.32 2.71 1.64
N ASN A 100 4.72 3.89 1.48
CA ASN A 100 3.44 4.21 2.08
C ASN A 100 2.32 3.33 1.54
N ALA A 101 2.30 3.07 0.22
CA ALA A 101 1.34 2.17 -0.39
C ALA A 101 1.50 0.73 0.13
N PHE A 102 2.73 0.22 0.25
CA PHE A 102 2.99 -1.10 0.82
C PHE A 102 2.59 -1.19 2.30
N ALA A 103 2.82 -0.14 3.09
CA ALA A 103 2.37 -0.09 4.47
C ALA A 103 0.84 -0.17 4.56
N ALA A 104 0.12 0.59 3.72
CA ALA A 104 -1.34 0.55 3.66
C ALA A 104 -1.87 -0.82 3.21
N GLU A 105 -1.21 -1.48 2.25
CA GLU A 105 -1.55 -2.84 1.83
C GLU A 105 -1.35 -3.85 2.96
N ARG A 106 -0.22 -3.79 3.68
CA ARG A 106 0.05 -4.66 4.83
C ARG A 106 -0.97 -4.45 5.96
N GLU A 107 -1.35 -3.20 6.23
CA GLU A 107 -2.38 -2.89 7.21
C GLU A 107 -3.74 -3.48 6.80
N ALA A 108 -4.17 -3.24 5.55
CA ALA A 108 -5.42 -3.78 5.02
C ALA A 108 -5.44 -5.32 5.03
N LEU A 109 -4.32 -5.97 4.73
CA LEU A 109 -4.16 -7.42 4.83
C LEU A 109 -4.21 -7.92 6.27
N GLY A 110 -3.56 -7.21 7.21
CA GLY A 110 -3.60 -7.55 8.63
C GLY A 110 -5.01 -7.49 9.22
N LEU A 111 -5.84 -6.57 8.72
CA LEU A 111 -7.26 -6.46 9.05
C LEU A 111 -8.10 -7.54 8.36
N LEU A 112 -7.90 -7.78 7.07
CA LEU A 112 -8.69 -8.73 6.28
C LEU A 112 -8.39 -10.19 6.65
N ARG A 113 -7.14 -10.50 7.01
CA ARG A 113 -6.62 -11.86 7.30
C ARG A 113 -7.06 -12.87 6.22
N PRO A 114 -6.70 -12.63 4.94
CA PRO A 114 -7.25 -13.39 3.82
C PRO A 114 -6.91 -14.88 3.93
N GLN A 115 -7.90 -15.72 3.66
CA GLN A 115 -7.75 -17.17 3.58
C GLN A 115 -8.35 -17.66 2.26
N VAL A 116 -7.74 -18.68 1.66
CA VAL A 116 -8.30 -19.32 0.47
C VAL A 116 -9.71 -19.84 0.79
N GLY A 117 -10.67 -19.55 -0.09
CA GLY A 117 -12.09 -19.88 0.10
C GLY A 117 -12.91 -18.81 0.83
N MET A 118 -12.28 -17.76 1.39
CA MET A 118 -13.01 -16.68 2.07
C MET A 118 -13.94 -15.96 1.10
N GLN A 119 -15.20 -15.76 1.50
CA GLN A 119 -16.19 -15.03 0.70
C GLN A 119 -16.19 -13.55 1.01
N LEU A 120 -15.85 -12.74 0.01
CA LEU A 120 -15.86 -11.29 0.08
C LEU A 120 -17.22 -10.70 -0.32
N GLY A 121 -18.08 -11.45 -1.02
CA GLY A 121 -19.44 -11.00 -1.37
C GLY A 121 -19.48 -10.10 -2.62
N THR A 122 -20.24 -9.00 -2.57
CA THR A 122 -20.31 -8.04 -3.69
C THR A 122 -19.20 -7.00 -3.58
N LEU A 123 -18.48 -6.78 -4.69
CA LEU A 123 -17.43 -5.76 -4.85
C LEU A 123 -17.69 -4.89 -6.09
N MET A 124 -17.26 -3.63 -6.03
CA MET A 124 -17.33 -2.69 -7.15
C MET A 124 -15.97 -1.99 -7.35
N PHE A 125 -15.25 -2.44 -8.38
CA PHE A 125 -13.94 -1.89 -8.73
C PHE A 125 -14.06 -0.55 -9.48
N ASN A 126 -12.92 0.07 -9.81
CA ASN A 126 -12.87 1.41 -10.42
C ASN A 126 -13.52 1.50 -11.82
N ASP A 127 -13.78 0.36 -12.46
CA ASP A 127 -14.53 0.30 -13.71
C ASP A 127 -16.05 0.38 -13.50
N PHE A 128 -16.51 0.61 -12.27
CA PHE A 128 -17.91 0.69 -11.85
C PHE A 128 -18.74 -0.55 -12.20
N LYS A 129 -18.10 -1.68 -12.51
CA LYS A 129 -18.79 -2.93 -12.79
C LYS A 129 -18.97 -3.72 -11.51
N ARG A 130 -20.22 -4.07 -11.23
CA ARG A 130 -20.62 -4.92 -10.10
C ARG A 130 -20.11 -6.35 -10.32
N THR A 131 -19.33 -6.85 -9.36
CA THR A 131 -18.92 -8.25 -9.28
C THR A 131 -19.56 -8.88 -8.05
N THR A 132 -20.32 -9.95 -8.21
CA THR A 132 -21.01 -10.66 -7.12
C THR A 132 -20.36 -11.98 -6.78
N GLY A 133 -20.59 -12.48 -5.57
CA GLY A 133 -20.11 -13.80 -5.13
C GLY A 133 -18.58 -13.91 -5.12
N VAL A 134 -17.88 -12.80 -4.88
CA VAL A 134 -16.42 -12.77 -4.91
C VAL A 134 -15.86 -13.61 -3.78
N ARG A 135 -14.90 -14.47 -4.10
CA ARG A 135 -14.14 -15.29 -3.16
C ARG A 135 -12.65 -15.22 -3.45
N ILE A 136 -11.84 -15.44 -2.41
CA ILE A 136 -10.39 -15.58 -2.53
C ILE A 136 -10.09 -17.00 -3.01
N ILE A 137 -9.37 -17.14 -4.14
CA ILE A 137 -8.95 -18.44 -4.66
C ILE A 137 -7.48 -18.74 -4.39
N GLU A 138 -6.66 -17.70 -4.23
CA GLU A 138 -5.24 -17.85 -3.95
C GLU A 138 -4.70 -16.59 -3.26
N VAL A 139 -3.78 -16.79 -2.32
CA VAL A 139 -2.99 -15.73 -1.70
C VAL A 139 -1.58 -15.85 -2.30
N MET A 140 -1.12 -14.82 -2.97
CA MET A 140 0.16 -14.85 -3.69
C MET A 140 1.35 -14.84 -2.70
N PRO A 141 2.52 -15.37 -3.11
CA PRO A 141 3.68 -15.49 -2.21
C PRO A 141 4.33 -14.15 -1.84
N ASP A 142 4.04 -13.08 -2.59
CA ASP A 142 4.42 -11.72 -2.24
C ASP A 142 3.60 -11.16 -1.06
N VAL A 143 2.58 -11.89 -0.61
CA VAL A 143 1.63 -11.61 0.48
C VAL A 143 0.80 -10.35 0.25
N LEU A 144 1.17 -9.48 -0.68
CA LEU A 144 0.49 -8.23 -1.01
C LEU A 144 -0.64 -8.39 -2.03
N THR A 145 -0.62 -9.46 -2.85
CA THR A 145 -1.63 -9.68 -3.87
C THR A 145 -2.52 -10.90 -3.60
N LEU A 146 -3.80 -10.75 -3.94
CA LEU A 146 -4.83 -11.77 -3.81
C LEU A 146 -5.42 -12.07 -5.17
N ARG A 147 -5.58 -13.37 -5.48
CA ARG A 147 -6.34 -13.81 -6.64
C ARG A 147 -7.78 -14.06 -6.23
N LEU A 148 -8.70 -13.36 -6.88
CA LEU A 148 -10.12 -13.41 -6.60
C LEU A 148 -10.88 -14.03 -7.77
N GLN A 149 -12.00 -14.66 -7.44
CA GLN A 149 -12.96 -15.17 -8.42
C GLN A 149 -14.35 -14.66 -8.07
N GLY A 150 -15.08 -14.17 -9.06
CA GLY A 150 -16.48 -13.77 -8.88
C GLY A 150 -17.24 -13.77 -10.19
N THR A 151 -18.47 -13.28 -10.16
CA THR A 151 -19.35 -13.25 -11.33
C THR A 151 -19.67 -11.82 -11.74
N ARG A 152 -19.50 -11.52 -13.03
CA ARG A 152 -19.92 -10.27 -13.69
C ARG A 152 -20.97 -10.61 -14.74
N GLY A 153 -22.23 -10.30 -14.46
CA GLY A 153 -23.34 -10.69 -15.32
C GLY A 153 -23.42 -12.22 -15.44
N SER A 154 -23.29 -12.74 -16.66
CA SER A 154 -23.28 -14.19 -16.93
C SER A 154 -21.89 -14.83 -16.86
N GLN A 155 -20.82 -14.02 -16.75
CA GLN A 155 -19.45 -14.52 -16.85
C GLN A 155 -18.78 -14.64 -15.48
N THR A 156 -18.06 -15.73 -15.28
CA THR A 156 -17.15 -15.88 -14.14
C THR A 156 -15.81 -15.27 -14.50
N VAL A 157 -15.34 -14.34 -13.67
CA VAL A 157 -14.08 -13.62 -13.87
C VAL A 157 -13.10 -13.96 -12.75
N GLN A 158 -11.83 -14.10 -13.12
CA GLN A 158 -10.71 -14.18 -12.20
C GLN A 158 -9.81 -12.98 -12.40
N PHE A 159 -9.36 -12.37 -11.31
CA PHE A 159 -8.49 -11.20 -11.36
C PHE A 159 -7.64 -11.13 -10.10
N THR A 160 -6.52 -10.40 -10.21
CA THR A 160 -5.57 -10.20 -9.12
C THR A 160 -5.68 -8.77 -8.61
N CYS A 161 -5.72 -8.58 -7.29
CA CYS A 161 -5.74 -7.25 -6.68
C CYS A 161 -5.16 -7.27 -5.26
N GLY A 162 -4.71 -6.10 -4.78
CA GLY A 162 -4.29 -5.90 -3.39
C GLY A 162 -5.46 -5.77 -2.42
N ALA A 163 -5.17 -5.79 -1.11
CA ALA A 163 -6.18 -5.65 -0.08
C ALA A 163 -6.77 -4.23 0.00
N VAL A 164 -6.00 -3.19 -0.33
CA VAL A 164 -6.52 -1.81 -0.42
C VAL A 164 -7.56 -1.70 -1.53
N ALA A 165 -7.33 -2.39 -2.66
CA ALA A 165 -8.31 -2.45 -3.74
C ALA A 165 -9.60 -3.17 -3.31
N VAL A 166 -9.49 -4.24 -2.51
CA VAL A 166 -10.66 -4.92 -1.92
C VAL A 166 -11.41 -4.01 -0.96
N LYS A 167 -10.69 -3.33 -0.05
CA LYS A 167 -11.26 -2.33 0.87
C LYS A 167 -12.06 -1.29 0.10
N SER A 168 -11.41 -0.64 -0.86
CA SER A 168 -12.02 0.41 -1.69
C SER A 168 -13.22 -0.10 -2.48
N ALA A 169 -13.16 -1.35 -2.97
CA ALA A 169 -14.26 -1.95 -3.72
C ALA A 169 -15.45 -2.36 -2.84
N MET A 170 -15.23 -2.69 -1.57
CA MET A 170 -16.30 -2.91 -0.59
C MET A 170 -16.97 -1.60 -0.21
N ASP A 171 -16.19 -0.58 0.11
CA ASP A 171 -16.70 0.74 0.51
C ASP A 171 -17.52 1.36 -0.62
N ARG A 172 -17.01 1.34 -1.86
CA ARG A 172 -17.76 1.79 -3.03
C ARG A 172 -19.05 1.01 -3.28
N ALA A 173 -19.06 -0.29 -3.04
CA ALA A 173 -20.27 -1.09 -3.19
C ALA A 173 -21.30 -0.74 -2.10
N ALA A 174 -20.87 -0.41 -0.89
CA ALA A 174 -21.74 0.05 0.18
C ALA A 174 -22.31 1.46 -0.10
N GLU A 175 -21.49 2.41 -0.58
CA GLU A 175 -21.93 3.76 -0.99
C GLU A 175 -23.00 3.76 -2.09
N ARG A 176 -23.09 2.66 -2.86
CA ARG A 176 -24.07 2.47 -3.94
C ARG A 176 -25.21 1.52 -3.55
N ASP A 177 -25.36 1.21 -2.26
CA ASP A 177 -26.38 0.30 -1.73
C ASP A 177 -26.34 -1.12 -2.33
N LEU A 178 -25.21 -1.52 -2.93
CA LEU A 178 -25.02 -2.87 -3.50
C LEU A 178 -24.59 -3.89 -2.44
N ARG A 179 -24.34 -3.42 -1.21
CA ARG A 179 -23.90 -4.19 -0.06
C ARG A 179 -24.40 -3.54 1.23
N LYS A 180 -24.66 -4.35 2.26
CA LYS A 180 -25.19 -3.89 3.56
C LYS A 180 -24.22 -3.06 4.42
N GLY A 181 -22.93 -3.08 4.14
CA GLY A 181 -21.91 -2.41 4.95
C GLY A 181 -20.55 -2.44 4.26
N GLY A 182 -19.67 -1.51 4.66
CA GLY A 182 -18.36 -1.31 4.06
C GLY A 182 -17.31 -2.32 4.54
N PHE A 183 -16.05 -2.01 4.27
CA PHE A 183 -14.91 -2.83 4.71
C PHE A 183 -14.82 -2.91 6.24
N ALA A 184 -15.00 -1.79 6.94
CA ALA A 184 -14.93 -1.73 8.40
C ALA A 184 -15.98 -2.65 9.06
N ASP A 185 -17.22 -2.62 8.56
CA ASP A 185 -18.30 -3.48 9.04
C ASP A 185 -17.99 -4.96 8.79
N TYR A 186 -17.42 -5.27 7.63
CA TYR A 186 -17.02 -6.63 7.29
C TYR A 186 -15.91 -7.15 8.20
N VAL A 187 -14.85 -6.36 8.46
CA VAL A 187 -13.76 -6.74 9.38
C VAL A 187 -14.27 -6.89 10.82
N SER A 188 -15.17 -6.00 11.26
CA SER A 188 -15.82 -6.12 12.56
C SER A 188 -16.66 -7.41 12.67
N ALA A 189 -17.39 -7.78 11.61
CA ALA A 189 -18.13 -9.02 11.54
C ALA A 189 -17.22 -10.26 11.54
N LEU A 190 -16.03 -10.20 10.93
CA LEU A 190 -15.04 -11.28 10.98
C LEU A 190 -14.47 -11.50 12.38
N SER A 191 -14.35 -10.43 13.17
CA SER A 191 -13.84 -10.47 14.55
C SER A 191 -14.93 -10.84 15.56
N SER A 192 -16.20 -10.73 15.16
CA SER A 192 -17.34 -11.09 15.99
C SER A 192 -17.51 -12.61 16.04
N PRO A 193 -17.59 -13.24 17.23
CA PRO A 193 -17.86 -14.67 17.34
C PRO A 193 -19.34 -14.95 17.07
N LYS A 194 -19.79 -14.84 15.82
CA LYS A 194 -21.19 -15.09 15.47
C LYS A 194 -21.42 -16.58 15.17
N ALA A 195 -21.85 -17.27 16.24
CA ALA A 195 -22.64 -18.50 16.29
C ALA A 195 -22.11 -19.71 15.51
N ARG A 196 -21.31 -20.54 16.22
CA ARG A 196 -21.28 -21.99 15.97
C ARG A 196 -22.74 -22.47 16.06
N PRO A 197 -23.32 -23.08 15.01
CA PRO A 197 -24.66 -23.66 15.14
C PRO A 197 -24.59 -24.70 16.27
N ALA A 198 -25.50 -24.57 17.25
CA ALA A 198 -25.70 -25.62 18.23
C ALA A 198 -26.04 -26.90 17.47
N ALA A 199 -25.26 -27.96 17.72
CA ALA A 199 -25.53 -29.26 17.14
C ALA A 199 -27.00 -29.64 17.43
N PRO A 200 -27.73 -30.22 16.45
CA PRO A 200 -29.10 -30.63 16.68
C PRO A 200 -29.10 -31.65 17.82
N ALA A 201 -29.87 -31.37 18.87
CA ALA A 201 -30.16 -32.34 19.91
C ALA A 201 -30.83 -33.54 19.22
N VAL A 202 -30.11 -34.67 19.16
CA VAL A 202 -30.65 -35.94 18.70
C VAL A 202 -31.74 -36.32 19.71
N ALA A 203 -32.99 -36.14 19.31
CA ALA A 203 -34.13 -36.71 19.99
C ALA A 203 -34.01 -38.24 19.86
N VAL A 204 -33.69 -38.90 20.96
CA VAL A 204 -33.87 -40.35 21.09
C VAL A 204 -35.26 -40.55 21.69
N GLU A 205 -36.29 -40.51 20.84
CA GLU A 205 -37.57 -41.16 21.14
C GLU A 205 -37.41 -42.67 20.95
N GLY A 206 -37.94 -43.43 21.90
CA GLY A 206 -37.60 -44.82 22.14
C GLY A 206 -38.35 -45.87 21.33
N GLN A 207 -37.96 -47.12 21.55
CA GLN A 207 -38.76 -48.36 21.43
C GLN A 207 -37.93 -49.51 22.05
N PHE A 208 -38.36 -50.06 23.19
CA PHE A 208 -39.14 -51.31 23.35
C PHE A 208 -38.36 -52.62 23.09
N SER A 209 -38.10 -53.38 24.16
CA SER A 209 -38.67 -54.73 24.43
C SER A 209 -37.72 -55.70 25.16
N LEU A 210 -38.27 -56.26 26.26
CA LEU A 210 -38.20 -57.65 26.76
C LEU A 210 -36.83 -58.37 26.79
N ILE A 211 -36.36 -58.76 27.98
CA ILE A 211 -36.60 -60.08 28.64
C ILE A 211 -36.52 -59.88 30.15
#